data_AF-A0A534VC81-F1
#
_entry.id   AF-A0A534VC81-F1
#
_cell.length_a   1.000
_cell.length_b   1.000
_cell.length_c   1.000
_cell.angle_alpha   90.00
_cell.angle_beta   90.00
_cell.angle_gamma   90.00
#
_symmetry.space_group_name_H-M   'P 1'
#
loop_
_entity.id
_entity.type
_entity.pdbx_description
1 polymer ?
#
loop_
_entity_poly.entity_id
_entity_poly.type
_entity_poly.pdbx_seq_one_letter_code
_entity_poly.pdbx_strand_id
1 'polypeptide(L)'
;MTVKLLYANASAGLPPLPADFWTAFPNNSSDMTNWKPIGTAKVILSLSPTEPTVLEWDWNTPITAADHTCLLAVMDSPSNPIPAANKVFDVGSLVPNEKRVGLKNLHVVNAPPGASIGSLLGFFALSQKAQTIKILPGALAGWRVGLIFPKTAQIAATPKAGKSSKKSSRKGKAAAAATLTQEGWTLKKPANGVLKSLKERFGAELEKYDISNMYALASEDKGGMLAGINIPKTGLNALLALSAPAKPKGIATLNIVQEEDGRIVGGNTFVLRALKT
;
A
#
# COMPACT_ATOMS: atom_id res chain seq x y z
N MET A 1 -25.29 -15.17 5.85
CA MET A 1 -23.85 -14.86 5.99
C MET A 1 -23.70 -13.49 6.64
N THR A 2 -22.75 -13.32 7.54
CA THR A 2 -22.53 -12.06 8.27
C THR A 2 -21.12 -11.56 8.03
N VAL A 3 -20.99 -10.27 7.75
CA VAL A 3 -19.71 -9.60 7.47
C VAL A 3 -19.49 -8.48 8.46
N LYS A 4 -18.30 -8.44 9.06
CA LYS A 4 -17.87 -7.43 10.02
C LYS A 4 -16.59 -6.77 9.53
N LEU A 5 -16.51 -5.44 9.66
CA LEU A 5 -15.34 -4.65 9.33
C LEU A 5 -14.75 -4.03 10.61
N LEU A 6 -13.43 -4.09 10.76
CA LEU A 6 -12.70 -3.52 11.90
C LEU A 6 -11.47 -2.77 11.41
N TYR A 7 -10.95 -1.86 12.23
CA TYR A 7 -9.63 -1.27 12.06
C TYR A 7 -8.80 -1.34 13.34
N ALA A 8 -7.48 -1.38 13.19
CA ALA A 8 -6.53 -1.37 14.30
C ALA A 8 -5.25 -0.60 13.95
N ASN A 9 -4.61 -0.04 14.98
CA ASN A 9 -3.24 0.44 14.86
C ASN A 9 -2.29 -0.75 14.64
N ALA A 10 -1.55 -0.73 13.54
CA ALA A 10 -0.60 -1.78 13.15
C ALA A 10 0.86 -1.27 13.16
N SER A 11 1.13 -0.14 13.81
CA SER A 11 2.46 0.50 13.80
C SER A 11 3.54 -0.36 14.46
N ALA A 12 3.16 -1.23 15.40
CA ALA A 12 4.05 -2.19 16.06
C ALA A 12 3.82 -3.65 15.60
N GLY A 13 3.11 -3.85 14.48
CA GLY A 13 2.60 -5.15 14.04
C GLY A 13 1.10 -5.31 14.30
N LEU A 14 0.54 -6.43 13.83
CA LEU A 14 -0.89 -6.70 13.96
C LEU A 14 -1.21 -7.14 15.40
N PRO A 15 -2.09 -6.43 16.13
CA PRO A 15 -2.52 -6.91 17.44
C PRO A 15 -3.41 -8.15 17.29
N PRO A 16 -3.41 -9.09 18.25
CA PRO A 16 -4.35 -10.20 18.25
C PRO A 16 -5.79 -9.68 18.35
N LEU A 17 -6.73 -10.47 17.86
CA LEU A 17 -8.16 -10.27 18.10
C LEU A 17 -8.47 -10.39 19.60
N PRO A 18 -9.48 -9.68 20.11
CA PRO A 18 -9.95 -9.87 21.49
C PRO A 18 -10.31 -11.33 21.76
N ALA A 19 -10.07 -11.81 22.99
CA ALA A 19 -10.30 -13.21 23.37
C ALA A 19 -11.77 -13.66 23.20
N ASP A 20 -12.72 -12.73 23.31
CA ASP A 20 -14.15 -12.98 23.12
C ASP A 20 -14.63 -12.78 21.67
N PHE A 21 -13.74 -12.44 20.72
CA PHE A 21 -14.12 -12.07 19.36
C PHE A 21 -15.02 -13.10 18.69
N TRP A 22 -14.64 -14.38 18.74
CA TRP A 22 -15.38 -15.46 18.09
C TRP A 22 -16.69 -15.81 18.80
N THR A 23 -16.75 -15.67 20.12
CA THR A 23 -17.96 -15.90 20.92
C THR A 23 -18.94 -14.73 20.86
N ALA A 24 -18.43 -13.51 20.65
CA ALA A 24 -19.25 -12.31 20.50
C ALA A 24 -19.74 -12.12 19.07
N PHE A 25 -19.08 -12.70 18.05
CA PHE A 25 -19.44 -12.51 16.64
C PHE A 25 -20.92 -12.88 16.37
N PRO A 26 -21.71 -12.00 15.74
CA PRO A 26 -21.29 -10.80 14.99
C PRO A 26 -21.26 -9.49 15.79
N ASN A 27 -21.65 -9.51 17.07
CA ASN A 27 -21.61 -8.35 17.95
C ASN A 27 -20.16 -7.90 18.22
N ASN A 28 -20.02 -6.75 18.86
CA ASN A 28 -18.72 -6.24 19.28
C ASN A 28 -18.16 -7.02 20.47
N SER A 29 -16.86 -7.23 20.43
CA SER A 29 -16.08 -7.65 21.60
C SER A 29 -16.25 -6.63 22.71
N SER A 30 -16.20 -7.12 23.95
CA SER A 30 -16.17 -6.28 25.14
C SER A 30 -14.91 -5.40 25.18
N ASP A 31 -13.77 -5.94 24.71
CA ASP A 31 -12.54 -5.18 24.50
C ASP A 31 -12.43 -4.67 23.06
N MET A 32 -12.45 -3.34 22.90
CA MET A 32 -12.25 -2.64 21.62
C MET A 32 -11.01 -1.75 21.62
N THR A 33 -10.05 -2.02 22.52
CA THR A 33 -8.83 -1.21 22.69
C THR A 33 -8.01 -1.20 21.39
N ASN A 34 -7.80 -2.39 20.82
CA ASN A 34 -6.98 -2.59 19.63
C ASN A 34 -7.81 -2.60 18.34
N TRP A 35 -8.78 -3.52 18.27
CA TRP A 35 -9.65 -3.69 17.11
C TRP A 35 -10.97 -2.96 17.31
N LYS A 36 -11.19 -1.91 16.53
CA LYS A 36 -12.38 -1.05 16.62
C LYS A 36 -13.32 -1.36 15.46
N PRO A 37 -14.62 -1.57 15.71
CA PRO A 37 -15.57 -1.88 14.65
C PRO A 37 -15.79 -0.67 13.74
N ILE A 38 -16.02 -0.94 12.46
CA ILE A 38 -16.47 0.04 11.47
C ILE A 38 -17.96 -0.24 11.21
N GLY A 39 -18.81 0.60 11.79
CA GLY A 39 -20.26 0.44 11.74
C GLY A 39 -20.76 -0.87 12.37
N THR A 40 -22.00 -1.23 12.07
CA THR A 40 -22.58 -2.51 12.47
C THR A 40 -22.21 -3.61 11.47
N ALA A 41 -22.16 -4.87 11.95
CA ALA A 41 -22.04 -6.01 11.04
C ALA A 41 -23.25 -6.06 10.10
N LYS A 42 -23.00 -6.38 8.82
CA LYS A 42 -24.04 -6.49 7.80
C LYS A 42 -24.31 -7.95 7.47
N VAL A 43 -25.58 -8.26 7.21
CA VAL A 43 -26.05 -9.62 6.93
C VAL A 43 -26.47 -9.71 5.47
N ILE A 44 -25.95 -10.72 4.78
CA ILE A 44 -26.41 -11.15 3.45
C ILE A 44 -27.31 -12.36 3.67
N LEU A 45 -28.60 -12.19 3.37
CA LEU A 45 -29.62 -13.23 3.54
C LEU A 45 -29.49 -14.34 2.50
N SER A 46 -29.15 -13.98 1.27
CA SER A 46 -28.91 -14.91 0.17
C SER A 46 -27.76 -14.39 -0.69
N LEU A 47 -26.87 -15.28 -1.11
CA LEU A 47 -25.75 -14.98 -2.00
C LEU A 47 -25.94 -15.76 -3.30
N SER A 48 -25.90 -15.05 -4.43
CA SER A 48 -25.93 -15.70 -5.75
C SER A 48 -24.65 -16.51 -5.96
N PRO A 49 -24.73 -17.73 -6.53
CA PRO A 49 -23.54 -18.48 -6.92
C PRO A 49 -22.81 -17.85 -8.12
N THR A 50 -23.46 -16.97 -8.87
CA THR A 50 -22.93 -16.40 -10.12
C THR A 50 -22.66 -14.89 -10.05
N GLU A 51 -23.10 -14.22 -8.99
CA GLU A 51 -23.00 -12.76 -8.88
C GLU A 51 -22.46 -12.33 -7.52
N PRO A 52 -21.45 -11.45 -7.47
CA PRO A 52 -20.95 -10.91 -6.21
C PRO A 52 -21.96 -9.96 -5.58
N THR A 53 -22.05 -9.97 -4.25
CA THR A 53 -22.76 -8.94 -3.49
C THR A 53 -21.75 -7.97 -2.88
N VAL A 54 -21.94 -6.67 -3.10
CA VAL A 54 -21.11 -5.62 -2.52
C VAL A 54 -21.78 -5.11 -1.25
N LEU A 55 -21.00 -5.03 -0.17
CA LEU A 55 -21.39 -4.38 1.07
C LEU A 55 -20.55 -3.13 1.27
N GLU A 56 -21.20 -2.05 1.68
CA GLU A 56 -20.55 -0.75 1.89
C GLU A 56 -20.71 -0.31 3.34
N TRP A 57 -19.75 0.45 3.87
CA TRP A 57 -19.86 1.09 5.18
C TRP A 57 -19.44 2.54 5.05
N ASP A 58 -20.29 3.43 5.54
CA ASP A 58 -19.92 4.83 5.71
C ASP A 58 -18.92 4.94 6.85
N TRP A 59 -17.67 5.25 6.51
CA TRP A 59 -16.61 5.35 7.48
C TRP A 59 -15.67 6.51 7.18
N ASN A 60 -15.55 7.40 8.16
CA ASN A 60 -14.51 8.42 8.17
C ASN A 60 -13.35 7.91 9.02
N THR A 61 -12.18 7.72 8.40
CA THR A 61 -10.97 7.35 9.14
C THR A 61 -10.71 8.37 10.25
N PRO A 62 -10.54 7.96 11.52
CA PRO A 62 -10.28 8.93 12.59
C PRO A 62 -9.01 9.75 12.31
N ILE A 63 -9.02 11.05 12.64
CA ILE A 63 -7.80 11.89 12.54
C ILE A 63 -6.70 11.41 13.50
N THR A 64 -7.08 10.70 14.56
CA THR A 64 -6.19 10.09 15.57
C THR A 64 -5.75 8.67 15.21
N ALA A 65 -6.16 8.15 14.04
CA ALA A 65 -5.67 6.87 13.57
C ALA A 65 -4.15 6.95 13.35
N ALA A 66 -3.45 5.86 13.68
CA ALA A 66 -2.01 5.81 13.54
C ALA A 66 -1.57 5.81 12.07
N ASP A 67 -0.34 6.27 11.82
CA ASP A 67 0.30 6.29 10.50
C ASP A 67 0.13 4.96 9.78
N HIS A 68 0.34 3.84 10.48
CA HIS A 68 0.06 2.50 9.97
C HIS A 68 -1.18 1.91 10.67
N THR A 69 -2.28 1.84 9.94
CA THR A 69 -3.55 1.24 10.34
C THR A 69 -3.84 0.05 9.43
N CYS A 70 -4.51 -0.98 9.92
CA CYS A 70 -5.02 -2.06 9.07
C CYS A 70 -6.53 -2.14 9.16
N LEU A 71 -7.16 -2.53 8.05
CA LEU A 71 -8.58 -2.87 7.96
C LEU A 71 -8.72 -4.40 7.89
N LEU A 72 -9.59 -4.95 8.72
CA LEU A 72 -9.90 -6.38 8.75
C LEU A 72 -11.38 -6.59 8.41
N ALA A 73 -11.65 -7.37 7.38
CA ALA A 73 -12.98 -7.87 7.07
C ALA A 73 -13.06 -9.35 7.49
N VAL A 74 -14.06 -9.70 8.29
CA VAL A 74 -14.33 -11.08 8.73
C VAL A 74 -15.73 -11.47 8.28
N MET A 75 -15.84 -12.61 7.63
CA MET A 75 -17.09 -13.18 7.16
C MET A 75 -17.32 -14.54 7.80
N ASP A 76 -18.49 -14.76 8.40
CA ASP A 76 -18.87 -16.09 8.90
C ASP A 76 -20.33 -16.41 8.51
N SER A 77 -20.64 -17.69 8.36
CA SER A 77 -21.98 -18.15 7.97
C SER A 77 -22.32 -19.47 8.65
N PRO A 78 -23.51 -19.63 9.26
CA PRO A 78 -23.91 -20.92 9.83
C PRO A 78 -23.88 -22.08 8.82
N SER A 79 -24.15 -21.81 7.55
CA SER A 79 -24.13 -22.81 6.47
C SER A 79 -22.73 -23.17 5.96
N ASN A 80 -21.73 -22.34 6.25
CA ASN A 80 -20.34 -22.56 5.87
C ASN A 80 -19.42 -21.87 6.90
N PRO A 81 -19.40 -22.37 8.15
CA PRO A 81 -18.75 -21.67 9.23
C PRO A 81 -17.24 -21.72 9.09
N ILE A 82 -16.53 -20.68 9.53
CA ILE A 82 -15.08 -20.76 9.71
C ILE A 82 -14.79 -21.97 10.62
N PRO A 83 -13.97 -22.95 10.18
CA PRO A 83 -13.65 -24.11 10.99
C PRO A 83 -13.10 -23.71 12.35
N ALA A 84 -13.47 -24.43 13.41
CA ALA A 84 -13.03 -24.12 14.76
C ALA A 84 -11.50 -24.02 14.88
N ALA A 85 -10.77 -24.90 14.18
CA ALA A 85 -9.29 -24.87 14.13
C ALA A 85 -8.71 -23.60 13.49
N ASN A 86 -9.47 -22.92 12.62
CA ASN A 86 -9.07 -21.68 11.97
C ASN A 86 -9.49 -20.43 12.76
N LYS A 87 -10.35 -20.56 13.78
CA LYS A 87 -10.79 -19.45 14.65
C LYS A 87 -9.70 -19.09 15.67
N VAL A 88 -8.53 -18.72 15.18
CA VAL A 88 -7.40 -18.24 15.98
C VAL A 88 -7.50 -16.73 16.22
N PHE A 89 -6.80 -16.22 17.23
CA PHE A 89 -6.79 -14.79 17.56
C PHE A 89 -5.64 -14.02 16.90
N ASP A 90 -4.56 -14.71 16.54
CA ASP A 90 -3.46 -14.10 15.81
C ASP A 90 -3.87 -13.82 14.36
N VAL A 91 -4.00 -12.54 14.01
CA VAL A 91 -4.42 -12.09 12.67
C VAL A 91 -3.38 -12.45 11.61
N GLY A 92 -2.09 -12.50 11.97
CA GLY A 92 -1.01 -12.92 11.08
C GLY A 92 -1.15 -14.38 10.64
N SER A 93 -1.71 -15.23 11.50
CA SER A 93 -2.05 -16.62 11.19
C SER A 93 -3.44 -16.76 10.58
N LEU A 94 -4.42 -15.97 11.02
CA LEU A 94 -5.82 -16.07 10.55
C LEU A 94 -5.93 -15.73 9.05
N VAL A 95 -5.40 -14.58 8.65
CA VAL A 95 -5.61 -14.04 7.29
C VAL A 95 -5.06 -14.97 6.19
N PRO A 96 -3.82 -15.52 6.30
CA PRO A 96 -3.30 -16.41 5.27
C PRO A 96 -4.00 -17.77 5.21
N ASN A 97 -4.58 -18.23 6.33
CA ASN A 97 -5.17 -19.56 6.45
C ASN A 97 -6.70 -19.58 6.26
N GLU A 98 -7.36 -18.42 6.19
CA GLU A 98 -8.81 -18.34 6.09
C GLU A 98 -9.28 -17.38 4.98
N LYS A 99 -9.87 -17.95 3.91
CA LYS A 99 -10.36 -17.20 2.74
C LYS A 99 -11.54 -16.27 3.04
N ARG A 100 -12.22 -16.46 4.17
CA ARG A 100 -13.32 -15.60 4.65
C ARG A 100 -12.83 -14.40 5.47
N VAL A 101 -11.51 -14.23 5.60
CA VAL A 101 -10.91 -13.11 6.30
C VAL A 101 -9.98 -12.36 5.35
N GLY A 102 -10.16 -11.05 5.26
CA GLY A 102 -9.34 -10.17 4.42
C GLY A 102 -8.70 -9.08 5.25
N LEU A 103 -7.42 -8.80 5.01
CA LEU A 103 -6.68 -7.72 5.62
C LEU A 103 -6.22 -6.73 4.55
N LYS A 104 -6.34 -5.44 4.83
CA LYS A 104 -5.87 -4.37 3.96
C LYS A 104 -5.09 -3.34 4.75
N ASN A 105 -3.87 -3.04 4.31
CA ASN A 105 -3.05 -1.98 4.89
C ASN A 105 -3.64 -0.60 4.53
N LEU A 106 -3.76 0.25 5.54
CA LEU A 106 -4.26 1.62 5.45
C LEU A 106 -3.27 2.56 6.15
N HIS A 107 -2.66 3.44 5.39
CA HIS A 107 -1.75 4.44 5.92
C HIS A 107 -2.47 5.78 6.06
N VAL A 108 -2.46 6.36 7.26
CA VAL A 108 -3.12 7.65 7.51
C VAL A 108 -2.06 8.74 7.55
N VAL A 109 -2.14 9.70 6.63
CA VAL A 109 -1.17 10.78 6.52
C VAL A 109 -1.86 12.11 6.75
N ASN A 110 -1.56 12.71 7.90
CA ASN A 110 -1.98 14.06 8.25
C ASN A 110 -0.77 14.99 8.10
N ALA A 111 -0.88 16.01 7.24
CA ALA A 111 0.20 16.96 6.99
C ALA A 111 -0.27 18.41 7.09
N PRO A 112 0.56 19.34 7.57
CA PRO A 112 0.33 20.76 7.35
C PRO A 112 0.28 21.09 5.84
N PRO A 113 -0.50 22.10 5.41
CA PRO A 113 -0.53 22.49 4.01
C PRO A 113 0.86 22.88 3.50
N GLY A 114 1.24 22.39 2.32
CA GLY A 114 2.56 22.62 1.73
C GLY A 114 3.71 21.81 2.33
N ALA A 115 3.48 21.04 3.40
CA ALA A 115 4.51 20.18 3.97
C ALA A 115 4.83 18.98 3.05
N SER A 116 6.03 18.42 3.22
CA SER A 116 6.39 17.14 2.63
C SER A 116 6.57 16.09 3.72
N ILE A 117 6.10 14.88 3.47
CA ILE A 117 6.17 13.74 4.37
C ILE A 117 6.77 12.55 3.63
N GLY A 118 7.73 11.89 4.26
CA GLY A 118 8.25 10.59 3.83
C GLY A 118 7.52 9.43 4.50
N SER A 119 7.32 8.33 3.78
CA SER A 119 6.93 7.04 4.34
C SER A 119 7.75 5.90 3.72
N LEU A 120 7.89 4.79 4.43
CA LEU A 120 8.55 3.59 3.93
C LEU A 120 7.51 2.66 3.30
N LEU A 121 7.81 2.13 2.11
CA LEU A 121 6.98 1.15 1.41
C LEU A 121 7.77 -0.12 1.17
N GLY A 122 7.34 -1.20 1.81
CA GLY A 122 7.86 -2.54 1.52
C GLY A 122 7.13 -3.19 0.35
N PHE A 123 7.89 -3.75 -0.58
CA PHE A 123 7.40 -4.61 -1.65
C PHE A 123 8.03 -5.99 -1.51
N PHE A 124 7.23 -7.05 -1.63
CA PHE A 124 7.67 -8.43 -1.41
C PHE A 124 7.24 -9.27 -2.60
N ALA A 125 8.19 -9.91 -3.27
CA ALA A 125 7.88 -10.75 -4.43
C ALA A 125 7.50 -12.17 -3.99
N LEU A 126 6.50 -12.75 -4.65
CA LEU A 126 6.15 -14.16 -4.49
C LEU A 126 7.10 -15.06 -5.28
N SER A 127 7.74 -14.53 -6.33
CA SER A 127 8.70 -15.25 -7.17
C SER A 127 9.92 -14.40 -7.50
N GLN A 128 10.76 -14.85 -8.44
CA GLN A 128 11.89 -14.07 -8.98
C GLN A 128 11.54 -13.34 -10.29
N LYS A 129 10.25 -13.28 -10.63
CA LYS A 129 9.80 -12.58 -11.82
C LYS A 129 9.84 -11.07 -11.62
N ALA A 130 10.02 -10.35 -12.72
CA ALA A 130 9.94 -8.91 -12.71
C ALA A 130 8.54 -8.46 -12.30
N GLN A 131 8.48 -7.47 -11.43
CA GLN A 131 7.25 -6.95 -10.83
C GLN A 131 6.85 -5.63 -11.48
N THR A 132 5.60 -5.26 -11.26
CA THR A 132 5.06 -3.95 -11.62
C THR A 132 4.55 -3.24 -10.37
N ILE A 133 4.92 -1.98 -10.19
CA ILE A 133 4.35 -1.11 -9.16
C ILE A 133 3.44 -0.11 -9.87
N LYS A 134 2.17 -0.04 -9.45
CA LYS A 134 1.19 0.91 -10.00
C LYS A 134 0.66 1.83 -8.93
N ILE A 135 0.46 3.09 -9.31
CA ILE A 135 -0.45 4.01 -8.65
C ILE A 135 -1.76 3.94 -9.43
N LEU A 136 -2.83 3.51 -8.78
CA LEU A 136 -4.14 3.47 -9.44
C LEU A 136 -4.68 4.91 -9.60
N PRO A 137 -5.44 5.19 -10.68
CA PRO A 137 -6.19 6.43 -10.82
C PRO A 137 -6.98 6.77 -9.56
N GLY A 138 -6.92 8.02 -9.11
CA GLY A 138 -7.61 8.45 -7.90
C GLY A 138 -7.59 9.96 -7.70
N ALA A 139 -8.51 10.45 -6.88
CA ALA A 139 -8.53 11.86 -6.50
C ALA A 139 -7.42 12.13 -5.46
N LEU A 140 -6.24 12.56 -5.91
CA LEU A 140 -5.16 12.97 -5.02
C LEU A 140 -5.35 14.38 -4.44
N ALA A 141 -6.41 15.10 -4.81
CA ALA A 141 -6.78 16.38 -4.22
C ALA A 141 -5.61 17.40 -4.17
N GLY A 142 -4.70 17.39 -5.15
CA GLY A 142 -3.52 18.27 -5.23
C GLY A 142 -2.29 17.76 -4.48
N TRP A 143 -2.33 16.53 -3.95
CA TRP A 143 -1.15 15.88 -3.38
C TRP A 143 -0.21 15.41 -4.48
N ARG A 144 1.08 15.70 -4.30
CA ARG A 144 2.13 15.20 -5.20
C ARG A 144 2.75 13.94 -4.62
N VAL A 145 2.97 12.95 -5.48
CA VAL A 145 3.51 11.64 -5.11
C VAL A 145 4.83 11.40 -5.81
N GLY A 146 5.81 10.89 -5.06
CA GLY A 146 7.10 10.46 -5.58
C GLY A 146 7.56 9.16 -4.96
N LEU A 147 8.30 8.36 -5.72
CA LEU A 147 9.00 7.16 -5.25
C LEU A 147 10.50 7.34 -5.41
N ILE A 148 11.23 7.02 -4.35
CA ILE A 148 12.71 6.97 -4.33
C ILE A 148 13.10 5.56 -3.93
N PHE A 149 13.96 4.94 -4.73
CA PHE A 149 14.37 3.56 -4.51
C PHE A 149 15.76 3.47 -3.88
N PRO A 150 16.09 2.32 -3.25
CA PRO A 150 17.44 2.03 -2.80
C PRO A 150 18.46 2.13 -3.94
N LYS A 151 19.69 2.52 -3.64
CA LYS A 151 20.79 2.54 -4.62
C LYS A 151 21.06 1.17 -5.24
N THR A 152 20.75 0.11 -4.51
CA THR A 152 20.91 -1.29 -4.93
C THR A 152 19.75 -1.79 -5.79
N ALA A 153 18.64 -1.06 -5.86
CA ALA A 153 17.51 -1.45 -6.69
C ALA A 153 17.94 -1.43 -8.15
N GLN A 154 17.91 -2.58 -8.81
CA GLN A 154 18.15 -2.69 -10.23
C GLN A 154 16.95 -2.16 -11.00
N ILE A 155 16.85 -0.85 -11.04
CA ILE A 155 15.86 -0.13 -11.82
C ILE A 155 16.61 0.30 -13.07
N ALA A 156 16.57 -0.56 -14.09
CA ALA A 156 17.29 -0.32 -15.34
C ALA A 156 16.91 1.07 -15.87
N ALA A 157 17.86 2.00 -15.91
CA ALA A 157 17.60 3.33 -16.43
C ALA A 157 17.00 3.20 -17.83
N THR A 158 15.91 3.92 -18.11
CA THR A 158 15.39 4.08 -19.47
C THR A 158 16.57 4.40 -20.39
N PRO A 159 16.80 3.67 -21.49
CA PRO A 159 17.79 4.08 -22.47
C PRO A 159 17.43 5.50 -22.89
N LYS A 160 18.34 6.46 -22.74
CA LYS A 160 18.17 7.79 -23.30
C LYS A 160 17.80 7.60 -24.78
N ALA A 161 16.66 8.13 -25.21
CA ALA A 161 16.30 8.21 -26.62
C ALA A 161 17.39 9.03 -27.32
N GLY A 162 18.38 8.35 -27.92
CA GLY A 162 19.60 9.01 -28.35
C GLY A 162 20.54 8.09 -29.12
N LYS A 163 20.28 8.00 -30.44
CA LYS A 163 21.15 7.58 -31.55
C LYS A 163 21.75 6.17 -31.49
N SER A 164 21.40 5.39 -32.50
CA SER A 164 22.00 4.11 -32.88
C SER A 164 23.53 4.15 -32.81
N SER A 165 24.12 3.57 -31.77
CA SER A 165 25.54 3.24 -31.74
C SER A 165 25.74 1.78 -32.16
N LYS A 166 26.66 1.60 -33.11
CA LYS A 166 26.98 0.33 -33.76
C LYS A 166 27.41 -0.73 -32.75
N LYS A 167 26.73 -1.87 -32.83
CA LYS A 167 27.16 -3.27 -32.56
C LYS A 167 28.63 -3.41 -32.10
N SER A 168 28.82 -3.71 -30.82
CA SER A 168 30.05 -4.34 -30.30
C SER A 168 29.66 -5.66 -29.64
N SER A 169 30.03 -6.76 -30.28
CA SER A 169 29.81 -8.13 -29.82
C SER A 169 30.79 -8.48 -28.70
N ARG A 170 30.33 -8.50 -27.45
CA ARG A 170 30.98 -9.27 -26.38
C ARG A 170 30.03 -10.34 -25.85
N LYS A 171 30.46 -11.58 -26.06
CA LYS A 171 29.75 -12.82 -25.73
C LYS A 171 29.98 -13.12 -24.24
N GLY A 172 29.07 -12.63 -23.41
CA GLY A 172 28.93 -13.00 -22.00
C GLY A 172 27.44 -12.97 -21.67
N LYS A 173 26.86 -14.14 -21.38
CA LYS A 173 25.43 -14.35 -21.20
C LYS A 173 25.00 -13.82 -19.82
N ALA A 174 25.12 -12.52 -19.59
CA ALA A 174 24.41 -11.86 -18.50
C ALA A 174 22.92 -11.91 -18.86
N ALA A 175 22.09 -12.40 -17.94
CA ALA A 175 20.64 -12.32 -18.09
C ALA A 175 20.28 -10.86 -18.42
N ALA A 176 19.62 -10.64 -19.56
CA ALA A 176 19.25 -9.31 -19.99
C ALA A 176 18.42 -8.67 -18.86
N ALA A 177 18.95 -7.62 -18.25
CA ALA A 177 18.20 -6.86 -17.25
C ALA A 177 16.89 -6.42 -17.90
N ALA A 178 15.77 -6.76 -17.28
CA ALA A 178 14.46 -6.31 -17.74
C ALA A 178 14.52 -4.78 -17.88
N THR A 179 14.18 -4.27 -19.07
CA THR A 179 14.17 -2.84 -19.30
C THR A 179 13.01 -2.25 -18.52
N LEU A 180 13.28 -1.28 -17.63
CA LEU A 180 12.24 -0.61 -16.90
C LEU A 180 11.32 0.11 -17.89
N THR A 181 10.03 -0.20 -17.81
CA THR A 181 8.98 0.54 -18.53
C THR A 181 8.31 1.46 -17.54
N GLN A 182 8.26 2.76 -17.86
CA GLN A 182 7.59 3.77 -17.04
C GLN A 182 6.46 4.42 -17.82
N GLU A 183 5.28 4.50 -17.21
CA GLU A 183 4.10 5.18 -17.75
C GLU A 183 3.52 6.07 -16.65
N GLY A 184 3.18 7.32 -16.97
CA GLY A 184 2.64 8.26 -15.97
C GLY A 184 3.65 8.73 -14.91
N TRP A 185 4.94 8.44 -15.09
CA TRP A 185 6.03 8.88 -14.21
C TRP A 185 7.02 9.80 -14.92
N THR A 186 7.59 10.71 -14.15
CA THR A 186 8.69 11.58 -14.59
C THR A 186 9.86 11.43 -13.64
N LEU A 187 11.05 11.18 -14.17
CA LEU A 187 12.27 11.14 -13.37
C LEU A 187 12.76 12.57 -13.11
N LYS A 188 12.90 12.97 -11.85
CA LYS A 188 13.41 14.28 -11.47
C LYS A 188 14.16 14.25 -10.14
N LYS A 189 14.95 15.29 -9.87
CA LYS A 189 15.56 15.48 -8.55
C LYS A 189 14.48 15.78 -7.50
N PRO A 190 14.53 15.18 -6.30
CA PRO A 190 13.64 15.55 -5.20
C PRO A 190 13.78 17.04 -4.86
N ALA A 191 12.67 17.69 -4.51
CA ALA A 191 12.70 19.08 -4.03
C ALA A 191 13.38 19.16 -2.65
N ASN A 192 13.99 20.31 -2.32
CA ASN A 192 14.69 20.51 -1.05
C ASN A 192 13.79 20.24 0.18
N GLY A 193 12.51 20.62 0.13
CA GLY A 193 11.55 20.34 1.21
C GLY A 193 11.29 18.84 1.41
N VAL A 194 11.30 18.05 0.33
CA VAL A 194 11.20 16.58 0.40
C VAL A 194 12.46 16.02 1.02
N LEU A 195 13.65 16.42 0.56
CA LEU A 195 14.93 15.94 1.10
C LEU A 195 15.08 16.26 2.59
N LYS A 196 14.68 17.46 3.02
CA LYS A 196 14.66 17.85 4.42
C LYS A 196 13.78 16.91 5.26
N SER A 197 12.53 16.71 4.84
CA SER A 197 11.58 15.81 5.51
C SER A 197 12.08 14.37 5.59
N LEU A 198 12.64 13.85 4.48
CA LEU A 198 13.22 12.50 4.46
C LEU A 198 14.42 12.39 5.41
N LYS A 199 15.29 13.41 5.46
CA LYS A 199 16.44 13.42 6.36
C LYS A 199 16.03 13.48 7.83
N GLU A 200 15.02 14.28 8.16
CA GLU A 200 14.47 14.38 9.51
C GLU A 200 13.85 13.05 9.96
N ARG A 201 13.13 12.35 9.08
CA ARG A 201 12.44 11.10 9.42
C ARG A 201 13.37 9.88 9.44
N PHE A 202 14.29 9.77 8.49
CA PHE A 202 15.08 8.55 8.26
C PHE A 202 16.56 8.68 8.68
N GLY A 203 17.07 9.89 8.91
CA GLY A 203 18.45 10.09 9.36
C GLY A 203 19.48 9.39 8.46
N ALA A 204 20.33 8.56 9.08
CA ALA A 204 21.38 7.80 8.38
C ALA A 204 20.83 6.74 7.40
N GLU A 205 19.61 6.23 7.61
CA GLU A 205 19.01 5.24 6.69
C GLU A 205 18.82 5.80 5.28
N LEU A 206 18.72 7.13 5.13
CA LEU A 206 18.59 7.80 3.85
C LEU A 206 19.79 7.56 2.92
N GLU A 207 20.97 7.24 3.47
CA GLU A 207 22.18 6.95 2.68
C GLU A 207 22.05 5.70 1.81
N LYS A 208 21.10 4.81 2.12
CA LYS A 208 20.80 3.59 1.34
C LYS A 208 20.02 3.90 0.06
N TYR A 209 19.47 5.12 -0.09
CA TYR A 209 18.56 5.50 -1.17
C TYR A 209 19.21 6.41 -2.21
N ASP A 210 18.78 6.30 -3.47
CA ASP A 210 19.21 7.20 -4.53
C ASP A 210 18.42 8.51 -4.49
N ILE A 211 18.81 9.41 -3.60
CA ILE A 211 18.20 10.74 -3.46
C ILE A 211 18.51 11.69 -4.63
N SER A 212 19.23 11.25 -5.65
CA SER A 212 19.44 12.04 -6.89
C SER A 212 18.24 11.94 -7.82
N ASN A 213 17.48 10.84 -7.71
CA ASN A 213 16.41 10.48 -8.62
C ASN A 213 15.13 10.14 -7.86
N MET A 214 14.03 10.78 -8.26
CA MET A 214 12.69 10.48 -7.79
C MET A 214 11.77 10.28 -8.98
N TYR A 215 11.07 9.16 -9.00
CA TYR A 215 9.96 8.92 -9.92
C TYR A 215 8.77 9.70 -9.39
N ALA A 216 8.46 10.83 -10.01
CA ALA A 216 7.34 11.67 -9.63
C ALA A 216 6.15 11.42 -10.54
N LEU A 217 4.97 11.22 -9.94
CA LEU A 217 3.75 11.01 -10.67
C LEU A 217 3.47 12.23 -11.57
N ALA A 218 3.26 12.00 -12.86
CA ALA A 218 3.12 13.05 -13.85
C ALA A 218 1.73 13.70 -13.80
N SER A 219 0.70 12.89 -13.59
CA SER A 219 -0.70 13.31 -13.51
C SER A 219 -1.39 12.56 -12.38
N GLU A 220 -2.06 13.30 -11.51
CA GLU A 220 -2.71 12.77 -10.31
C GLU A 220 -3.92 11.89 -10.65
N ASP A 221 -4.62 12.23 -11.73
CA ASP A 221 -5.86 11.61 -12.19
C ASP A 221 -5.64 10.30 -12.97
N LYS A 222 -4.50 10.13 -13.64
CA LYS A 222 -4.24 8.94 -14.49
C LYS A 222 -3.49 7.82 -13.77
N GLY A 223 -2.95 8.09 -12.59
CA GLY A 223 -2.05 7.16 -11.92
C GLY A 223 -0.74 6.96 -12.70
N GLY A 224 -0.07 5.83 -12.49
CA GLY A 224 1.20 5.55 -13.15
C GLY A 224 1.67 4.12 -12.91
N MET A 225 2.58 3.64 -13.75
CA MET A 225 3.10 2.28 -13.73
C MET A 225 4.62 2.28 -13.89
N LEU A 226 5.31 1.53 -13.03
CA LEU A 226 6.72 1.16 -13.18
C LEU A 226 6.78 -0.37 -13.30
N ALA A 227 7.08 -0.88 -14.49
CA ALA A 227 7.15 -2.31 -14.79
C ALA A 227 8.60 -2.73 -15.08
N GLY A 228 8.93 -3.99 -14.77
CA GLY A 228 10.29 -4.51 -14.95
C GLY A 228 11.16 -4.39 -13.70
N ILE A 229 10.55 -4.25 -12.51
CA ILE A 229 11.27 -4.06 -11.26
C ILE A 229 11.67 -5.43 -10.69
N ASN A 230 12.97 -5.64 -10.49
CA ASN A 230 13.48 -6.82 -9.80
C ASN A 230 13.40 -6.60 -8.28
N ILE A 231 12.43 -7.24 -7.63
CA ILE A 231 12.28 -7.22 -6.17
C ILE A 231 13.04 -8.43 -5.58
N PRO A 232 14.05 -8.22 -4.70
CA PRO A 232 14.74 -9.31 -4.04
C PRO A 232 13.82 -10.17 -3.18
N LYS A 233 14.21 -11.43 -2.89
CA LYS A 233 13.46 -12.31 -1.96
C LYS A 233 13.31 -11.70 -0.57
N THR A 234 14.28 -10.89 -0.14
CA THR A 234 14.25 -10.14 1.14
C THR A 234 13.29 -8.96 1.12
N GLY A 235 12.67 -8.67 -0.03
CA GLY A 235 11.87 -7.48 -0.27
C GLY A 235 12.69 -6.29 -0.76
N LEU A 236 11.96 -5.27 -1.22
CA LEU A 236 12.46 -3.97 -1.66
C LEU A 236 11.73 -2.89 -0.85
N ASN A 237 12.48 -2.08 -0.11
CA ASN A 237 11.90 -0.92 0.58
C ASN A 237 12.13 0.33 -0.26
N ALA A 238 11.07 1.01 -0.69
CA ALA A 238 11.14 2.32 -1.32
C ALA A 238 10.70 3.42 -0.36
N LEU A 239 11.17 4.65 -0.57
CA LEU A 239 10.62 5.82 0.10
C LEU A 239 9.49 6.39 -0.75
N LEU A 240 8.33 6.55 -0.12
CA LEU A 240 7.22 7.33 -0.63
C LEU A 240 7.39 8.77 -0.17
N ALA A 241 7.54 9.69 -1.11
CA ALA A 241 7.52 11.12 -0.87
C ALA A 241 6.13 11.68 -1.20
N LEU A 242 5.48 12.27 -0.20
CA LEU A 242 4.18 12.91 -0.32
C LEU A 242 4.32 14.40 -0.06
N SER A 243 3.84 15.26 -0.97
CA SER A 243 3.78 16.70 -0.73
C SER A 243 2.33 17.17 -0.68
N ALA A 244 1.93 17.72 0.46
CA ALA A 244 0.59 18.24 0.69
C ALA A 244 0.36 19.51 -0.14
N PRO A 245 -0.85 19.72 -0.69
CA PRO A 245 -1.20 20.96 -1.35
C PRO A 245 -1.15 22.13 -0.37
N ALA A 246 -0.72 23.32 -0.84
CA ALA A 246 -0.76 24.55 -0.03
C ALA A 246 -2.19 25.00 0.32
N LYS A 247 -3.17 24.64 -0.53
CA LYS A 247 -4.60 24.88 -0.31
C LYS A 247 -5.30 23.51 -0.26
N PRO A 248 -5.74 23.02 0.91
CA PRO A 248 -6.45 21.76 1.03
C PRO A 248 -7.69 21.73 0.12
N LYS A 249 -7.87 20.66 -0.65
CA LYS A 249 -9.02 20.46 -1.54
C LYS A 249 -9.97 19.35 -1.08
N GLY A 250 -9.66 18.69 0.03
CA GLY A 250 -10.41 17.55 0.55
C GLY A 250 -9.49 16.45 1.06
N ILE A 251 -10.09 15.29 1.33
CA ILE A 251 -9.39 14.05 1.66
C ILE A 251 -9.05 13.36 0.35
N ALA A 252 -7.80 12.91 0.21
CA ALA A 252 -7.35 12.14 -0.93
C ALA A 252 -7.14 10.66 -0.56
N THR A 253 -7.33 9.78 -1.54
CA THR A 253 -6.99 8.36 -1.42
C THR A 253 -5.96 8.01 -2.48
N LEU A 254 -4.86 7.41 -2.05
CA LEU A 254 -3.78 6.92 -2.91
C LEU A 254 -3.68 5.41 -2.76
N ASN A 255 -3.79 4.68 -3.87
CA ASN A 255 -3.62 3.23 -3.89
C ASN A 255 -2.35 2.87 -4.66
N ILE A 256 -1.44 2.19 -3.98
CA ILE A 256 -0.19 1.68 -4.56
C ILE A 256 -0.30 0.17 -4.58
N VAL A 257 -0.28 -0.44 -5.76
CA VAL A 257 -0.40 -1.89 -5.93
C VAL A 257 0.86 -2.47 -6.53
N GLN A 258 1.20 -3.68 -6.10
CA GLN A 258 2.23 -4.51 -6.67
C GLN A 258 1.56 -5.61 -7.49
N GLU A 259 2.03 -5.81 -8.71
CA GLU A 259 1.58 -6.88 -9.59
C GLU A 259 2.74 -7.80 -10.01
N GLU A 260 2.44 -9.09 -10.09
CA GLU A 260 3.27 -10.15 -10.68
C GLU A 260 2.44 -10.87 -11.74
N ASP A 261 2.94 -10.99 -12.98
CA ASP A 261 2.23 -11.61 -14.10
C ASP A 261 0.78 -11.09 -14.29
N GLY A 262 0.58 -9.79 -14.09
CA GLY A 262 -0.74 -9.14 -14.22
C GLY A 262 -1.71 -9.42 -13.06
N ARG A 263 -1.27 -10.09 -11.99
CA ARG A 263 -2.06 -10.32 -10.78
C ARG A 263 -1.58 -9.42 -9.65
N ILE A 264 -2.51 -8.84 -8.90
CA ILE A 264 -2.18 -8.07 -7.69
C ILE A 264 -1.67 -9.04 -6.62
N VAL A 265 -0.46 -8.82 -6.14
CA VAL A 265 0.20 -9.62 -5.10
C VAL A 265 0.42 -8.86 -3.79
N GLY A 266 0.22 -7.54 -3.81
CA GLY A 266 0.35 -6.70 -2.63
C GLY A 266 -0.09 -5.28 -2.91
N GLY A 267 -0.17 -4.46 -1.87
CA GLY A 267 -0.48 -3.06 -2.02
C GLY A 267 -0.67 -2.33 -0.70
N ASN A 268 -0.71 -1.02 -0.79
CA ASN A 268 -0.95 -0.11 0.32
C ASN A 268 -1.97 0.94 -0.13
N THR A 269 -2.95 1.20 0.73
CA THR A 269 -3.86 2.33 0.57
C THR A 269 -3.46 3.43 1.54
N PHE A 270 -3.47 4.68 1.09
CA PHE A 270 -3.19 5.85 1.90
C PHE A 270 -4.42 6.75 1.93
N VAL A 271 -4.74 7.28 3.09
CA VAL A 271 -5.69 8.38 3.29
C VAL A 271 -4.88 9.63 3.61
N LEU A 272 -4.96 10.62 2.73
CA LEU A 272 -4.13 11.82 2.79
C LEU A 272 -4.97 13.04 3.18
N ARG A 273 -4.53 13.80 4.19
CA ARG A 273 -5.22 14.97 4.72
C ARG A 273 -4.27 16.14 4.91
N ALA A 274 -4.57 17.26 4.25
CA ALA A 274 -3.87 18.51 4.49
C ALA A 274 -4.65 19.29 5.58
N LEU A 275 -4.15 19.28 6.81
CA LEU A 275 -4.82 19.84 7.98
C LEU A 275 -4.14 21.14 8.39
N LYS A 276 -4.92 22.23 8.54
CA LYS A 276 -4.40 23.43 9.18
C LYS A 276 -4.09 23.08 10.64
N THR A 277 -2.83 23.19 11.01
CA THR A 277 -2.34 23.12 12.39
C THR A 277 -2.80 24.34 13.16
#